data_AF-A0AA92IKJ0-F1
#
_entry.id   AF-A0AA92IKJ0-F1
#
_cell.length_a   1.000
_cell.length_b   1.000
_cell.length_c   1.000
_cell.angle_alpha   90.00
_cell.angle_beta   90.00
_cell.angle_gamma   90.00
#
_symmetry.space_group_name_H-M   'P 1'
#
loop_
_entity.id
_entity.type
_entity.pdbx_description
1 polymer ?
#
loop_
_entity_poly.entity_id
_entity_poly.type
_entity_poly.pdbx_seq_one_letter_code
_entity_poly.pdbx_strand_id
1 'polypeptide(L)'
;MKISRKQSVYIVTVLLALLLGFALAVWLHDSGQVDITSFTVAVLSGVISLVALFIALQTYISIDSVNNITKMEGDILDNEHYVTSMPEFIETYPQTTEASLRSAIISEMQTKLAQQSNTGVDFADTLQSMIDILVLFPAMNANSDEAAKASIATMITDMKTKAADFQSISKGNSIQIQQAVKLFEAVCEYQGLIVLNKTASTGLLKVRGPVLRNPESVTVYYNYLGLHYRRLAVGLFGNKDELDVASLKKGIAATRALSAYEMEKLKRYVALADESFERALSHSQDDPMWRGYILFNQARLYFARAVALGEKYDFALDYMQRAIDARITLNELIRDVVSSDAELSILQKHYLFQEEYARQLYVSYCLAVGRDASYRGQKVTLGADYEALVADKVAVLCDVDREKLAAMRTVNSLK
;
A
#
# COMPACT_ATOMS: atom_id res chain seq x y z
N MET A 1 -30.51 -5.10 5.35
CA MET A 1 -29.98 -5.26 3.97
C MET A 1 -30.15 -3.95 3.23
N LYS A 2 -29.07 -3.28 2.83
CA LYS A 2 -29.17 -2.16 1.88
C LYS A 2 -29.14 -2.76 0.47
N ILE A 3 -30.22 -2.60 -0.28
CA ILE A 3 -30.32 -3.01 -1.68
C ILE A 3 -29.38 -2.11 -2.48
N SER A 4 -28.45 -2.68 -3.26
CA SER A 4 -27.51 -1.89 -4.05
C SER A 4 -28.23 -1.14 -5.18
N ARG A 5 -27.66 -0.03 -5.69
CA ARG A 5 -28.32 0.81 -6.71
C ARG A 5 -28.70 0.02 -7.97
N LYS A 6 -27.87 -0.95 -8.36
CA LYS A 6 -28.14 -1.85 -9.50
C LYS A 6 -29.28 -2.83 -9.19
N GLN A 7 -29.33 -3.37 -7.96
CA GLN A 7 -30.43 -4.21 -7.50
C GLN A 7 -31.75 -3.43 -7.40
N SER A 8 -31.70 -2.16 -6.99
CA SER A 8 -32.88 -1.29 -6.96
C SER A 8 -33.42 -1.00 -8.36
N VAL A 9 -32.55 -0.70 -9.33
CA VAL A 9 -32.96 -0.51 -10.73
C VAL A 9 -33.60 -1.80 -11.27
N TYR A 10 -33.01 -2.96 -11.00
CA TYR A 10 -33.56 -4.24 -11.45
C TYR A 10 -34.93 -4.55 -10.81
N ILE A 11 -35.06 -4.39 -9.49
CA ILE A 11 -36.33 -4.58 -8.78
C ILE A 11 -37.38 -3.66 -9.37
N VAL A 12 -37.07 -2.39 -9.57
CA VAL A 12 -37.99 -1.42 -10.17
C VAL A 12 -38.39 -1.84 -11.60
N THR A 13 -37.44 -2.35 -12.38
CA THR A 13 -37.71 -2.80 -13.76
C THR A 13 -38.62 -4.04 -13.79
N VAL A 14 -38.38 -5.01 -12.91
CA VAL A 14 -39.23 -6.21 -12.76
C VAL A 14 -40.63 -5.83 -12.24
N LEU A 15 -40.70 -4.90 -11.29
CA LEU A 15 -41.97 -4.43 -10.72
C LEU A 15 -42.78 -3.64 -11.77
N LEU A 16 -42.12 -2.83 -12.60
CA LEU A 16 -42.72 -2.17 -13.76
C LEU A 16 -43.22 -3.18 -14.78
N ALA A 17 -42.44 -4.21 -15.11
CA ALA A 17 -42.86 -5.27 -16.04
C ALA A 17 -44.07 -6.06 -15.51
N LEU A 18 -44.10 -6.36 -14.21
CA LEU A 18 -45.25 -6.99 -13.53
C LEU A 18 -46.49 -6.09 -13.55
N LEU A 19 -46.34 -4.80 -13.25
CA LEU A 19 -47.44 -3.83 -13.30
C LEU A 19 -47.98 -3.65 -14.72
N LEU A 20 -47.10 -3.61 -15.72
CA LEU A 20 -47.49 -3.51 -17.12
C LEU A 20 -48.22 -4.79 -17.58
N GLY A 21 -47.72 -5.96 -17.17
CA GLY A 21 -48.38 -7.24 -17.41
C GLY A 21 -49.75 -7.34 -16.74
N PHE A 22 -49.90 -6.83 -15.52
CA PHE A 22 -51.18 -6.76 -14.81
C PHE A 22 -52.15 -5.79 -15.46
N ALA A 23 -51.70 -4.60 -15.86
CA ALA A 23 -52.53 -3.62 -16.58
C ALA A 23 -53.02 -4.17 -17.93
N LEU A 24 -52.15 -4.84 -18.68
CA LEU A 24 -52.51 -5.57 -19.90
C LEU A 24 -53.53 -6.68 -19.62
N ALA A 25 -53.40 -7.41 -18.52
CA ALA A 25 -54.34 -8.45 -18.09
C ALA A 25 -55.76 -7.91 -17.90
N VAL A 26 -55.86 -6.80 -17.15
CA VAL A 26 -57.13 -6.14 -16.85
C VAL A 26 -57.77 -5.60 -18.14
N TRP A 27 -56.97 -4.96 -18.99
CA TRP A 27 -57.45 -4.45 -20.28
C TRP A 27 -57.93 -5.56 -21.22
N LEU A 28 -57.21 -6.69 -21.29
CA LEU A 28 -57.60 -7.86 -22.10
C LEU A 28 -58.84 -8.57 -21.56
N HIS A 29 -59.02 -8.60 -20.24
CA HIS A 29 -60.22 -9.13 -19.60
C HIS A 29 -61.46 -8.30 -19.96
N ASP A 30 -61.37 -6.97 -19.85
CA ASP A 30 -62.46 -6.05 -20.21
C ASP A 30 -62.76 -6.06 -21.73
N SER A 31 -61.75 -6.37 -22.55
CA SER A 31 -61.89 -6.45 -24.02
C SER A 31 -62.55 -7.75 -24.50
N GLY A 32 -62.72 -8.75 -23.62
CA GLY A 32 -63.40 -10.03 -23.92
C GLY A 32 -62.71 -10.91 -24.97
N GLN A 33 -61.48 -10.59 -25.38
CA GLN A 33 -60.85 -11.17 -26.56
C GLN A 33 -59.91 -12.35 -26.30
N VAL A 34 -59.62 -12.73 -25.04
CA VAL A 34 -58.60 -13.75 -24.76
C VAL A 34 -58.97 -14.65 -23.59
N ASP A 35 -58.63 -15.94 -23.74
CA ASP A 35 -58.69 -16.95 -22.69
C ASP A 35 -57.76 -16.56 -21.51
N ILE A 36 -58.38 -16.20 -20.39
CA ILE A 36 -57.74 -15.71 -19.16
C ILE A 36 -56.69 -16.69 -18.65
N THR A 37 -56.94 -17.99 -18.81
CA THR A 37 -56.05 -19.07 -18.42
C THR A 37 -54.74 -19.03 -19.20
N SER A 38 -54.85 -18.92 -20.53
CA SER A 38 -53.70 -18.81 -21.43
C SER A 38 -52.87 -17.54 -21.19
N PHE A 39 -53.53 -16.42 -20.93
CA PHE A 39 -52.86 -15.16 -20.59
C PHE A 39 -52.10 -15.24 -19.25
N THR A 40 -52.75 -15.80 -18.22
CA THR A 40 -52.14 -15.94 -16.87
C THR A 40 -50.90 -16.83 -16.93
N VAL A 41 -50.96 -17.93 -17.68
CA VAL A 41 -49.81 -18.83 -17.89
C VAL A 41 -48.65 -18.10 -18.59
N ALA A 42 -48.93 -17.26 -19.58
CA ALA A 42 -47.90 -16.48 -20.28
C ALA A 42 -47.19 -15.47 -19.36
N VAL A 43 -47.95 -14.74 -18.54
CA VAL A 43 -47.37 -13.78 -17.57
C VAL A 43 -46.54 -14.52 -16.52
N LEU A 44 -47.07 -15.60 -15.93
CA LEU A 44 -46.33 -16.38 -14.93
C LEU A 44 -45.03 -16.95 -15.53
N SER A 45 -45.08 -17.44 -16.77
CA SER A 45 -43.91 -17.96 -17.48
C SER A 45 -42.88 -16.87 -17.76
N GLY A 46 -43.31 -15.65 -18.08
CA GLY A 46 -42.43 -14.49 -18.22
C GLY A 46 -41.74 -14.09 -16.91
N VAL A 47 -42.47 -14.14 -15.79
CA VAL A 47 -41.91 -13.89 -14.45
C VAL A 47 -40.90 -14.97 -14.07
N ILE A 48 -41.25 -16.24 -14.27
CA ILE A 48 -40.33 -17.36 -14.04
C ILE A 48 -39.08 -17.22 -14.91
N SER A 49 -39.23 -16.80 -16.18
CA SER A 49 -38.10 -16.56 -17.09
C SER A 49 -37.22 -15.39 -16.64
N LEU A 50 -37.79 -14.31 -16.09
CA LEU A 50 -37.05 -13.19 -15.50
C LEU A 50 -36.30 -13.59 -14.21
N VAL A 51 -36.93 -14.39 -13.36
CA VAL A 51 -36.27 -14.96 -12.16
C VAL A 51 -35.17 -15.93 -12.57
N ALA A 52 -35.40 -16.77 -13.59
CA ALA A 52 -34.40 -17.67 -14.14
C ALA A 52 -33.26 -16.89 -14.79
N LEU A 53 -33.54 -15.81 -15.53
CA LEU A 53 -32.53 -14.91 -16.08
C LEU A 53 -31.72 -14.26 -14.97
N PHE A 54 -32.35 -13.84 -13.86
CA PHE A 54 -31.64 -13.29 -12.71
C PHE A 54 -30.71 -14.31 -12.05
N ILE A 55 -31.21 -15.53 -11.82
CA ILE A 55 -30.38 -16.62 -11.30
C ILE A 55 -29.25 -16.90 -12.29
N ALA A 56 -29.55 -16.99 -13.58
CA ALA A 56 -28.54 -17.20 -14.63
C ALA A 56 -27.54 -16.05 -14.72
N LEU A 57 -27.91 -14.80 -14.44
CA LEU A 57 -27.01 -13.65 -14.44
C LEU A 57 -26.11 -13.65 -13.20
N GLN A 58 -26.67 -13.97 -12.02
CA GLN A 58 -25.89 -14.17 -10.79
C GLN A 58 -24.94 -15.35 -10.94
N THR A 59 -25.44 -16.45 -11.52
CA THR A 59 -24.67 -17.64 -11.85
C THR A 59 -23.65 -17.34 -12.94
N TYR A 60 -23.94 -16.51 -13.94
CA TYR A 60 -22.96 -16.09 -14.96
C TYR A 60 -21.87 -15.22 -14.33
N ILE A 61 -22.21 -14.24 -13.50
CA ILE A 61 -21.21 -13.44 -12.78
C ILE A 61 -20.36 -14.32 -11.83
N SER A 62 -20.97 -15.35 -11.24
CA SER A 62 -20.31 -16.33 -10.36
C SER A 62 -19.58 -17.46 -11.10
N ILE A 63 -19.96 -17.79 -12.33
CA ILE A 63 -19.32 -18.82 -13.16
C ILE A 63 -18.24 -18.18 -14.00
N ASP A 64 -18.37 -16.93 -14.45
CA ASP A 64 -17.31 -16.20 -15.14
C ASP A 64 -16.18 -15.86 -14.16
N SER A 65 -16.48 -15.67 -12.86
CA SER A 65 -15.42 -15.72 -11.84
C SER A 65 -14.76 -17.10 -11.79
N VAL A 66 -15.51 -18.21 -11.87
CA VAL A 66 -14.94 -19.59 -11.88
C VAL A 66 -14.24 -19.96 -13.19
N ASN A 67 -14.69 -19.48 -14.35
CA ASN A 67 -14.17 -19.82 -15.67
C ASN A 67 -12.96 -18.94 -16.05
N ASN A 68 -12.89 -17.68 -15.60
CA ASN A 68 -11.61 -16.96 -15.62
C ASN A 68 -10.64 -17.51 -14.56
N ILE A 69 -11.11 -18.06 -13.43
CA ILE A 69 -10.27 -18.88 -12.53
C ILE A 69 -9.77 -20.18 -13.21
N THR A 70 -10.43 -20.67 -14.27
CA THR A 70 -9.91 -21.82 -15.06
C THR A 70 -8.90 -21.44 -16.14
N LYS A 71 -8.54 -20.16 -16.34
CA LYS A 71 -7.40 -19.76 -17.19
C LYS A 71 -6.05 -19.99 -16.48
N MET A 72 -5.77 -21.20 -16.00
CA MET A 72 -4.46 -21.69 -15.51
C MET A 72 -3.66 -20.83 -14.49
N GLU A 73 -4.09 -19.62 -14.14
CA GLU A 73 -3.57 -18.72 -13.11
C GLU A 73 -4.77 -18.35 -12.23
N GLY A 74 -4.72 -18.72 -10.96
CA GLY A 74 -5.82 -18.45 -10.02
C GLY A 74 -6.08 -16.96 -9.80
N ASP A 75 -7.07 -16.64 -8.96
CA ASP A 75 -7.30 -15.28 -8.46
C ASP A 75 -5.97 -14.68 -7.97
N ILE A 76 -5.59 -13.51 -8.48
CA ILE A 76 -4.28 -12.89 -8.20
C ILE A 76 -4.08 -12.62 -6.71
N LEU A 77 -5.17 -12.42 -5.96
CA LEU A 77 -5.15 -12.23 -4.51
C LEU A 77 -4.83 -13.54 -3.76
N ASP A 78 -4.97 -14.67 -4.45
CA ASP A 78 -4.69 -16.04 -3.98
C ASP A 78 -3.43 -16.64 -4.58
N ASN A 79 -2.73 -15.94 -5.48
CA ASN A 79 -1.50 -16.43 -6.09
C ASN A 79 -0.33 -16.36 -5.08
N GLU A 80 0.06 -17.52 -4.56
CA GLU A 80 1.18 -17.69 -3.61
C GLU A 80 2.57 -17.44 -4.22
N HIS A 81 2.65 -17.32 -5.54
CA HIS A 81 3.88 -17.07 -6.30
C HIS A 81 3.90 -15.70 -6.98
N TYR A 82 2.96 -14.82 -6.63
CA TYR A 82 2.93 -13.48 -7.18
C TYR A 82 4.17 -12.68 -6.78
N VAL A 83 4.76 -11.99 -7.75
CA VAL A 83 5.92 -11.12 -7.59
C VAL A 83 5.71 -9.86 -8.42
N THR A 84 6.14 -8.73 -7.88
CA THR A 84 6.04 -7.43 -8.51
C THR A 84 7.35 -7.04 -9.20
N SER A 85 7.29 -6.59 -10.45
CA SER A 85 8.47 -6.10 -11.18
C SER A 85 8.64 -4.59 -11.00
N MET A 86 9.50 -4.17 -10.08
CA MET A 86 9.76 -2.74 -9.86
C MET A 86 10.36 -2.02 -11.09
N PRO A 87 11.30 -2.61 -11.85
CA PRO A 87 11.83 -1.98 -13.07
C PRO A 87 10.74 -1.68 -14.11
N GLU A 88 9.75 -2.57 -14.26
CA GLU A 88 8.61 -2.38 -15.17
C GLU A 88 7.74 -1.18 -14.78
N PHE A 89 7.50 -0.98 -13.47
CA PHE A 89 6.81 0.23 -13.01
C PHE A 89 7.58 1.51 -13.33
N ILE A 90 8.91 1.48 -13.24
CA ILE A 90 9.72 2.65 -13.51
C ILE A 90 9.75 2.97 -15.01
N GLU A 91 9.75 1.95 -15.86
CA GLU A 91 9.57 2.12 -17.30
C GLU A 91 8.18 2.66 -17.66
N THR A 92 7.13 2.16 -16.99
CA THR A 92 5.75 2.60 -17.19
C THR A 92 5.52 4.05 -16.78
N TYR A 93 6.27 4.53 -15.79
CA TYR A 93 6.18 5.90 -15.27
C TYR A 93 7.47 6.72 -15.51
N PRO A 94 7.74 7.14 -16.76
CA PRO A 94 8.96 7.88 -17.12
C PRO A 94 8.91 9.36 -16.76
N GLN A 95 7.92 9.80 -15.96
CA GLN A 95 7.69 11.21 -15.67
C GLN A 95 8.86 11.85 -14.91
N THR A 96 9.27 13.05 -15.36
CA THR A 96 10.40 13.81 -14.78
C THR A 96 9.97 14.87 -13.77
N THR A 97 8.66 15.07 -13.56
CA THR A 97 8.11 16.01 -12.55
C THR A 97 7.11 15.35 -11.61
N GLU A 98 7.13 15.72 -10.32
CA GLU A 98 6.25 15.12 -9.29
C GLU A 98 4.76 15.24 -9.65
N ALA A 99 4.35 16.41 -10.18
CA ALA A 99 2.96 16.66 -10.57
C ALA A 99 2.49 15.75 -11.71
N SER A 100 3.35 15.53 -12.72
CA SER A 100 3.01 14.64 -13.84
C SER A 100 2.99 13.17 -13.42
N LEU A 101 3.95 12.71 -12.60
CA LEU A 101 3.97 11.38 -12.02
C LEU A 101 2.68 11.12 -11.23
N ARG A 102 2.32 12.06 -10.35
CA ARG A 102 1.11 11.99 -9.52
C ARG A 102 -0.15 11.90 -10.37
N SER A 103 -0.26 12.74 -11.39
CA SER A 103 -1.42 12.72 -12.28
C SER A 103 -1.51 11.42 -13.07
N ALA A 104 -0.38 10.87 -13.53
CA ALA A 104 -0.35 9.60 -14.27
C ALA A 104 -0.83 8.43 -13.40
N ILE A 105 -0.25 8.27 -12.21
CA ILE A 105 -0.60 7.18 -11.28
C ILE A 105 -2.06 7.27 -10.83
N ILE A 106 -2.53 8.45 -10.42
CA ILE A 106 -3.93 8.63 -9.99
C ILE A 106 -4.90 8.37 -11.15
N SER A 107 -4.63 8.91 -12.33
CA SER A 107 -5.49 8.73 -13.50
C SER A 107 -5.57 7.27 -13.94
N GLU A 108 -4.47 6.53 -13.85
CA GLU A 108 -4.45 5.10 -14.16
C GLU A 108 -5.31 4.32 -13.16
N MET A 109 -5.12 4.53 -11.85
CA MET A 109 -5.92 3.86 -10.83
C MET A 109 -7.41 4.15 -10.98
N GLN A 110 -7.79 5.41 -11.26
CA GLN A 110 -9.18 5.79 -11.51
C GLN A 110 -9.73 5.12 -12.76
N THR A 111 -8.94 5.04 -13.83
CA THR A 111 -9.33 4.37 -15.08
C THR A 111 -9.55 2.87 -14.87
N LYS A 112 -8.59 2.20 -14.21
CA LYS A 112 -8.69 0.76 -13.87
C LYS A 112 -9.93 0.50 -13.03
N LEU A 113 -10.15 1.29 -11.97
CA LEU A 113 -11.31 1.15 -11.10
C LEU A 113 -12.63 1.40 -11.84
N ALA A 114 -12.70 2.36 -12.76
CA ALA A 114 -13.92 2.68 -13.49
C ALA A 114 -14.24 1.65 -14.58
N GLN A 115 -13.24 1.26 -15.38
CA GLN A 115 -13.43 0.55 -16.65
C GLN A 115 -13.06 -0.93 -16.60
N GLN A 116 -12.18 -1.34 -15.69
CA GLN A 116 -11.58 -2.68 -15.64
C GLN A 116 -11.95 -3.47 -14.37
N SER A 117 -13.12 -3.19 -13.77
CA SER A 117 -13.58 -3.91 -12.57
C SER A 117 -15.05 -4.29 -12.69
N ASN A 118 -15.38 -5.03 -13.75
CA ASN A 118 -16.75 -5.45 -14.05
C ASN A 118 -17.08 -6.81 -13.44
N THR A 119 -16.10 -7.73 -13.39
CA THR A 119 -16.21 -9.00 -12.68
C THR A 119 -15.43 -8.97 -11.35
N GLY A 120 -15.65 -9.98 -10.50
CA GLY A 120 -14.93 -10.08 -9.23
C GLY A 120 -13.43 -10.31 -9.41
N VAL A 121 -13.04 -11.01 -10.49
CA VAL A 121 -11.63 -11.29 -10.84
C VAL A 121 -10.97 -10.01 -11.34
N ASP A 122 -11.57 -9.30 -12.31
CA ASP A 122 -10.97 -8.03 -12.79
C ASP A 122 -10.85 -6.99 -11.66
N PHE A 123 -11.80 -7.01 -10.71
CA PHE A 123 -11.70 -6.16 -9.54
C PHE A 123 -10.58 -6.59 -8.59
N ALA A 124 -10.36 -7.90 -8.40
CA ALA A 124 -9.23 -8.42 -7.64
C ALA A 124 -7.88 -8.00 -8.28
N ASP A 125 -7.77 -8.09 -9.61
CA ASP A 125 -6.60 -7.63 -10.38
C ASP A 125 -6.36 -6.12 -10.24
N THR A 126 -7.45 -5.35 -10.31
CA THR A 126 -7.39 -3.91 -10.06
C THR A 126 -6.88 -3.61 -8.64
N LEU A 127 -7.39 -4.32 -7.63
CA LEU A 127 -6.98 -4.13 -6.25
C LEU A 127 -5.51 -4.50 -6.02
N GLN A 128 -5.03 -5.61 -6.59
CA GLN A 128 -3.64 -6.00 -6.51
C GLN A 128 -2.74 -4.94 -7.17
N SER A 129 -3.07 -4.52 -8.41
CA SER A 129 -2.34 -3.44 -9.10
C SER A 129 -2.26 -2.16 -8.24
N MET A 130 -3.34 -1.82 -7.55
CA MET A 130 -3.36 -0.66 -6.65
C MET A 130 -2.49 -0.88 -5.41
N ILE A 131 -2.44 -2.09 -4.86
CA ILE A 131 -1.54 -2.46 -3.75
C ILE A 131 -0.08 -2.34 -4.17
N ASP A 132 0.28 -2.83 -5.36
CA ASP A 132 1.66 -2.79 -5.86
C ASP A 132 2.17 -1.34 -5.99
N ILE A 133 1.30 -0.42 -6.43
CA ILE A 133 1.63 0.99 -6.62
C ILE A 133 1.76 1.75 -5.27
N LEU A 134 1.26 1.22 -4.14
CA LEU A 134 1.35 1.88 -2.83
C LEU A 134 2.80 2.21 -2.42
N VAL A 135 3.77 1.43 -2.90
CA VAL A 135 5.19 1.66 -2.61
C VAL A 135 5.75 2.90 -3.33
N LEU A 136 5.09 3.35 -4.40
CA LEU A 136 5.45 4.55 -5.17
C LEU A 136 4.84 5.83 -4.58
N PHE A 137 3.84 5.72 -3.71
CA PHE A 137 3.14 6.87 -3.14
C PHE A 137 4.06 7.88 -2.42
N PRO A 138 5.09 7.45 -1.68
CA PRO A 138 6.07 8.37 -1.11
C PRO A 138 6.78 9.24 -2.16
N ALA A 139 7.01 8.73 -3.37
CA ALA A 139 7.68 9.45 -4.46
C ALA A 139 6.78 10.51 -5.12
N MET A 140 5.46 10.32 -5.08
CA MET A 140 4.50 11.31 -5.63
C MET A 140 4.31 12.54 -4.74
N ASN A 141 4.79 12.48 -3.49
CA ASN A 141 4.58 13.51 -2.47
C ASN A 141 3.10 13.93 -2.32
N ALA A 142 2.16 12.99 -2.47
CA ALA A 142 0.72 13.30 -2.52
C ALA A 142 0.17 13.91 -1.21
N ASN A 143 0.94 13.88 -0.11
CA ASN A 143 0.60 14.57 1.13
C ASN A 143 0.63 16.10 1.04
N SER A 144 1.36 16.68 0.09
CA SER A 144 1.46 18.13 -0.08
C SER A 144 0.33 18.70 -0.95
N ASP A 145 -0.53 17.84 -1.52
CA ASP A 145 -1.58 18.21 -2.48
C ASP A 145 -2.96 17.73 -2.02
N GLU A 146 -3.81 18.67 -1.62
CA GLU A 146 -5.17 18.39 -1.17
C GLU A 146 -6.07 17.82 -2.27
N ALA A 147 -5.84 18.17 -3.54
CA ALA A 147 -6.62 17.61 -4.65
C ALA A 147 -6.28 16.12 -4.86
N ALA A 148 -5.00 15.75 -4.67
CA ALA A 148 -4.56 14.36 -4.71
C ALA A 148 -5.16 13.55 -3.55
N LYS A 149 -5.15 14.08 -2.32
CA LYS A 149 -5.81 13.45 -1.16
C LYS A 149 -7.30 13.24 -1.40
N ALA A 150 -8.00 14.25 -1.92
CA ALA A 150 -9.41 14.15 -2.24
C ALA A 150 -9.68 13.05 -3.30
N SER A 151 -8.81 12.96 -4.31
CA SER A 151 -8.90 11.92 -5.35
C SER A 151 -8.70 10.52 -4.77
N ILE A 152 -7.71 10.34 -3.88
CA ILE A 152 -7.45 9.07 -3.18
C ILE A 152 -8.62 8.69 -2.26
N ALA A 153 -9.18 9.64 -1.51
CA ALA A 153 -10.35 9.39 -0.67
C ALA A 153 -11.58 8.97 -1.48
N THR A 154 -11.77 9.57 -2.66
CA THR A 154 -12.83 9.19 -3.60
C THR A 154 -12.62 7.76 -4.11
N MET A 155 -11.40 7.43 -4.57
CA MET A 155 -11.07 6.08 -5.00
C MET A 155 -11.34 5.02 -3.92
N ILE A 156 -10.99 5.30 -2.66
CA ILE A 156 -11.29 4.38 -1.55
C ILE A 156 -12.79 4.18 -1.36
N THR A 157 -13.58 5.24 -1.52
CA THR A 157 -15.05 5.15 -1.43
C THR A 157 -15.62 4.31 -2.57
N ASP A 158 -15.10 4.49 -3.77
CA ASP A 158 -15.50 3.72 -4.95
C ASP A 158 -15.11 2.24 -4.83
N MET A 159 -13.90 1.94 -4.35
CA MET A 159 -13.44 0.58 -4.05
C MET A 159 -14.34 -0.11 -3.03
N LYS A 160 -14.70 0.58 -1.93
CA LYS A 160 -15.63 0.03 -0.92
C LYS A 160 -17.00 -0.25 -1.48
N THR A 161 -17.50 0.64 -2.34
CA THR A 161 -18.81 0.50 -2.99
C THR A 161 -18.79 -0.70 -3.94
N LYS A 162 -17.76 -0.83 -4.79
CA LYS A 162 -17.57 -1.98 -5.67
C LYS A 162 -17.40 -3.28 -4.88
N ALA A 163 -16.58 -3.31 -3.84
CA ALA A 163 -16.42 -4.48 -2.97
C ALA A 163 -17.74 -4.97 -2.35
N ALA A 164 -18.66 -4.04 -2.06
CA ALA A 164 -19.99 -4.40 -1.56
C ALA A 164 -20.86 -5.10 -2.63
N ASP A 165 -20.72 -4.71 -3.90
CA ASP A 165 -21.42 -5.39 -5.02
C ASP A 165 -20.97 -6.86 -5.15
N PHE A 166 -19.72 -7.19 -4.78
CA PHE A 166 -19.17 -8.54 -4.87
C PHE A 166 -19.43 -9.43 -3.64
N GLN A 167 -20.23 -8.99 -2.67
CA GLN A 167 -20.56 -9.79 -1.48
C GLN A 167 -21.34 -11.08 -1.77
N SER A 168 -21.98 -11.19 -2.93
CA SER A 168 -22.81 -12.35 -3.30
C SER A 168 -22.08 -13.46 -4.06
N ILE A 169 -20.81 -13.25 -4.47
CA ILE A 169 -20.19 -14.05 -5.55
C ILE A 169 -19.35 -15.25 -5.06
N SER A 170 -18.86 -15.23 -3.82
CA SER A 170 -18.30 -16.37 -3.09
C SER A 170 -17.82 -15.86 -1.73
N LYS A 171 -18.08 -16.57 -0.62
CA LYS A 171 -17.67 -16.11 0.71
C LYS A 171 -16.15 -15.95 0.85
N GLY A 172 -15.35 -16.79 0.17
CA GLY A 172 -13.88 -16.75 0.26
C GLY A 172 -13.30 -15.48 -0.38
N ASN A 173 -13.43 -15.35 -1.69
CA ASN A 173 -12.89 -14.23 -2.48
C ASN A 173 -13.48 -12.89 -2.03
N SER A 174 -14.77 -12.85 -1.61
CA SER A 174 -15.36 -11.63 -1.06
C SER A 174 -14.65 -11.15 0.21
N ILE A 175 -14.21 -12.05 1.10
CA ILE A 175 -13.48 -11.66 2.31
C ILE A 175 -12.09 -11.14 1.96
N GLN A 176 -11.42 -11.74 0.97
CA GLN A 176 -10.10 -11.30 0.49
C GLN A 176 -10.16 -9.93 -0.15
N ILE A 177 -11.11 -9.70 -1.07
CA ILE A 177 -11.39 -8.38 -1.65
C ILE A 177 -11.62 -7.35 -0.54
N GLN A 178 -12.41 -7.68 0.49
CA GLN A 178 -12.62 -6.79 1.63
C GLN A 178 -11.35 -6.53 2.44
N GLN A 179 -10.47 -7.53 2.61
CA GLN A 179 -9.21 -7.32 3.32
C GLN A 179 -8.23 -6.49 2.49
N ALA A 180 -8.16 -6.69 1.17
CA ALA A 180 -7.35 -5.91 0.24
C ALA A 180 -7.76 -4.43 0.25
N VAL A 181 -9.06 -4.13 0.18
CA VAL A 181 -9.56 -2.74 0.28
C VAL A 181 -9.21 -2.11 1.64
N LYS A 182 -9.35 -2.85 2.74
CA LYS A 182 -8.95 -2.35 4.07
C LYS A 182 -7.44 -2.13 4.17
N LEU A 183 -6.64 -3.00 3.56
CA LEU A 183 -5.19 -2.86 3.53
C LEU A 183 -4.81 -1.57 2.81
N PHE A 184 -5.34 -1.36 1.60
CA PHE A 184 -5.09 -0.14 0.82
C PHE A 184 -5.48 1.12 1.61
N GLU A 185 -6.67 1.15 2.20
CA GLU A 185 -7.13 2.25 3.05
C GLU A 185 -6.19 2.48 4.25
N ALA A 186 -5.80 1.41 4.94
CA ALA A 186 -4.95 1.47 6.13
C ALA A 186 -3.55 2.00 5.81
N VAL A 187 -2.99 1.63 4.65
CA VAL A 187 -1.69 2.16 4.19
C VAL A 187 -1.82 3.65 3.84
N CYS A 188 -2.88 4.05 3.13
CA CYS A 188 -3.12 5.46 2.83
C CYS A 188 -3.30 6.31 4.11
N GLU A 189 -3.98 5.77 5.12
CA GLU A 189 -4.12 6.40 6.44
C GLU A 189 -2.75 6.54 7.12
N TYR A 190 -1.95 5.47 7.12
CA TYR A 190 -0.62 5.48 7.74
C TYR A 190 0.31 6.53 7.10
N GLN A 191 0.24 6.65 5.77
CA GLN A 191 1.00 7.62 4.99
C GLN A 191 0.48 9.06 5.13
N GLY A 192 -0.70 9.28 5.72
CA GLY A 192 -1.28 10.62 5.92
C GLY A 192 -2.05 11.18 4.70
N LEU A 193 -2.34 10.32 3.73
CA LEU A 193 -3.08 10.67 2.51
C LEU A 193 -4.57 10.78 2.75
N ILE A 194 -5.06 10.16 3.83
CA ILE A 194 -6.41 10.33 4.36
C ILE A 194 -6.34 10.66 5.84
N VAL A 195 -7.23 11.55 6.30
CA VAL A 195 -7.30 11.97 7.70
C VAL A 195 -8.45 11.25 8.39
N LEU A 196 -8.11 10.25 9.21
CA LEU A 196 -9.02 9.67 10.21
C LEU A 196 -8.39 9.87 11.59
N ASN A 197 -8.66 11.00 12.25
CA ASN A 197 -8.16 11.36 13.59
C ASN A 197 -6.64 11.22 13.84
N LYS A 198 -6.00 12.34 14.24
CA LYS A 198 -4.54 12.53 14.31
C LYS A 198 -3.74 11.59 15.23
N THR A 199 -4.39 10.76 16.05
CA THR A 199 -3.73 10.01 17.13
C THR A 199 -3.64 8.50 16.93
N ALA A 200 -4.31 7.87 15.96
CA ALA A 200 -4.15 6.43 15.78
C ALA A 200 -4.55 5.95 14.38
N SER A 201 -3.57 5.70 13.51
CA SER A 201 -3.79 4.85 12.31
C SER A 201 -4.03 3.43 12.79
N THR A 202 -5.28 3.16 13.19
CA THR A 202 -5.74 1.84 13.66
C THR A 202 -6.21 0.97 12.50
N GLY A 203 -6.25 1.50 11.26
CA GLY A 203 -6.67 0.78 10.08
C GLY A 203 -5.93 -0.54 9.92
N LEU A 204 -4.61 -0.54 10.13
CA LEU A 204 -3.76 -1.73 10.02
C LEU A 204 -4.17 -2.84 11.01
N LEU A 205 -4.60 -2.48 12.22
CA LEU A 205 -5.06 -3.45 13.23
C LEU A 205 -6.44 -4.07 12.88
N LYS A 206 -7.18 -3.48 11.94
CA LYS A 206 -8.50 -3.96 11.48
C LYS A 206 -8.41 -4.88 10.26
N VAL A 207 -7.24 -4.97 9.62
CA VAL A 207 -6.97 -5.89 8.52
C VAL A 207 -6.70 -7.28 9.08
N ARG A 208 -7.41 -8.29 8.58
CA ARG A 208 -7.16 -9.68 8.94
C ARG A 208 -6.05 -10.25 8.06
N GLY A 209 -4.79 -9.93 8.41
CA GLY A 209 -3.59 -10.32 7.66
C GLY A 209 -3.55 -11.78 7.18
N PRO A 210 -3.86 -12.79 8.02
CA PRO A 210 -3.84 -14.20 7.61
C PRO A 210 -4.83 -14.60 6.50
N VAL A 211 -5.71 -13.69 6.08
CA VAL A 211 -6.66 -13.93 4.99
C VAL A 211 -6.07 -13.52 3.62
N LEU A 212 -5.04 -12.68 3.62
CA LEU A 212 -4.27 -12.35 2.42
C LEU A 212 -3.35 -13.53 2.10
N ARG A 213 -3.41 -14.08 0.89
CA ARG A 213 -2.57 -15.21 0.47
C ARG A 213 -1.42 -14.76 -0.43
N ASN A 214 -1.67 -13.77 -1.27
CA ASN A 214 -0.66 -13.15 -2.12
C ASN A 214 0.54 -12.61 -1.29
N PRO A 215 1.79 -13.03 -1.59
CA PRO A 215 2.98 -12.64 -0.83
C PRO A 215 3.23 -11.14 -0.78
N GLU A 216 2.95 -10.41 -1.86
CA GLU A 216 3.09 -8.96 -1.94
C GLU A 216 2.14 -8.26 -0.97
N SER A 217 0.86 -8.60 -1.03
CA SER A 217 -0.16 -8.08 -0.12
C SER A 217 0.18 -8.35 1.36
N VAL A 218 0.69 -9.55 1.64
CA VAL A 218 1.13 -9.95 3.00
C VAL A 218 2.37 -9.17 3.44
N THR A 219 3.33 -8.97 2.54
CA THR A 219 4.54 -8.18 2.76
C THR A 219 4.19 -6.73 3.08
N VAL A 220 3.34 -6.09 2.27
CA VAL A 220 2.82 -4.74 2.51
C VAL A 220 2.16 -4.68 3.89
N TYR A 221 1.24 -5.60 4.19
CA TYR A 221 0.55 -5.62 5.49
C TYR A 221 1.52 -5.66 6.67
N TYR A 222 2.43 -6.63 6.70
CA TYR A 222 3.34 -6.81 7.83
C TYR A 222 4.41 -5.71 7.92
N ASN A 223 4.89 -5.19 6.79
CA ASN A 223 5.82 -4.07 6.78
C ASN A 223 5.17 -2.80 7.39
N TYR A 224 3.95 -2.45 6.93
CA TYR A 224 3.24 -1.29 7.48
C TYR A 224 2.79 -1.51 8.93
N LEU A 225 2.48 -2.74 9.33
CA LEU A 225 2.20 -3.08 10.73
C LEU A 225 3.46 -2.91 11.61
N GLY A 226 4.63 -3.34 11.13
CA GLY A 226 5.91 -3.12 11.81
C GLY A 226 6.23 -1.64 11.96
N LEU A 227 6.00 -0.86 10.90
CA LEU A 227 6.12 0.60 10.91
C LEU A 227 5.16 1.27 11.90
N HIS A 228 3.92 0.79 12.02
CA HIS A 228 2.96 1.26 13.02
C HIS A 228 3.47 1.02 14.45
N TYR A 229 3.91 -0.19 14.78
CA TYR A 229 4.45 -0.49 16.09
C TYR A 229 5.74 0.27 16.39
N ARG A 230 6.62 0.43 15.40
CA ARG A 230 7.80 1.31 15.51
C ARG A 230 7.38 2.75 15.83
N ARG A 231 6.38 3.31 15.13
CA ARG A 231 5.87 4.66 15.40
C ARG A 231 5.33 4.78 16.83
N LEU A 232 4.65 3.75 17.34
CA LEU A 232 4.19 3.71 18.73
C LEU A 232 5.35 3.64 19.73
N ALA A 233 6.39 2.85 19.44
CA ALA A 233 7.60 2.76 20.26
C ALA A 233 8.35 4.11 20.30
N VAL A 234 8.64 4.68 19.12
CA VAL A 234 9.32 5.98 18.97
C VAL A 234 8.53 7.11 19.63
N GLY A 235 7.19 7.07 19.54
CA GLY A 235 6.31 8.06 20.17
C GLY A 235 6.36 8.09 21.69
N LEU A 236 6.90 7.06 22.36
CA LEU A 236 7.13 7.08 23.80
C LEU A 236 8.31 7.98 24.17
N PHE A 237 9.23 8.26 23.25
CA PHE A 237 10.42 9.06 23.51
C PHE A 237 10.24 10.56 23.24
N GLY A 238 9.14 10.97 22.61
CA GLY A 238 8.93 12.37 22.19
C GLY A 238 8.45 12.50 20.75
N ASN A 239 8.82 13.60 20.09
CA ASN A 239 8.29 13.95 18.78
C ASN A 239 8.74 12.95 17.70
N LYS A 240 7.89 12.76 16.68
CA LYS A 240 8.02 11.76 15.60
C LYS A 240 9.23 12.07 14.71
N ASP A 241 10.41 11.57 15.08
CA ASP A 241 11.69 11.47 14.34
C ASP A 241 12.92 11.78 15.22
N GLU A 242 12.71 12.06 16.51
CA GLU A 242 13.78 12.32 17.49
C GLU A 242 14.57 11.06 17.91
N LEU A 243 14.66 10.01 17.09
CA LEU A 243 15.49 8.82 17.35
C LEU A 243 16.41 8.41 16.17
N ASP A 244 16.38 9.15 15.07
CA ASP A 244 17.46 9.08 14.09
C ASP A 244 18.69 9.86 14.64
N VAL A 245 19.89 9.55 14.16
CA VAL A 245 21.22 9.76 14.80
C VAL A 245 21.40 11.09 15.57
N ALA A 246 20.83 12.18 15.06
CA ALA A 246 20.89 13.53 15.64
C ALA A 246 20.38 13.64 17.09
N SER A 247 19.84 12.57 17.66
CA SER A 247 19.22 12.56 18.98
C SER A 247 19.72 11.48 19.93
N LEU A 248 20.81 10.74 19.65
CA LEU A 248 21.25 9.61 20.51
C LEU A 248 21.30 9.99 22.02
N LYS A 249 21.78 11.20 22.34
CA LYS A 249 21.76 11.78 23.69
C LYS A 249 20.33 12.06 24.22
N LYS A 250 19.45 12.59 23.37
CA LYS A 250 18.03 12.83 23.69
C LYS A 250 17.25 11.53 23.87
N GLY A 251 17.51 10.52 23.05
CA GLY A 251 16.90 9.19 23.14
C GLY A 251 17.28 8.50 24.46
N ILE A 252 18.56 8.55 24.86
CA ILE A 252 19.00 8.04 26.17
C ILE A 252 18.33 8.81 27.31
N ALA A 253 18.26 10.14 27.24
CA ALA A 253 17.62 10.96 28.26
C ALA A 253 16.10 10.69 28.37
N ALA A 254 15.41 10.57 27.23
CA ALA A 254 13.99 10.23 27.15
C ALA A 254 13.72 8.84 27.71
N THR A 255 14.57 7.85 27.39
CA THR A 255 14.49 6.49 27.95
C THR A 255 14.55 6.49 29.47
N ARG A 256 15.45 7.29 30.07
CA ARG A 256 15.59 7.41 31.53
C ARG A 256 14.39 8.08 32.18
N ALA A 257 13.61 8.87 31.43
CA ALA A 257 12.42 9.54 31.92
C ALA A 257 11.15 8.66 31.85
N LEU A 258 11.21 7.51 31.19
CA LEU A 258 10.06 6.60 31.09
C LEU A 258 9.72 5.97 32.44
N SER A 259 8.44 5.90 32.76
CA SER A 259 7.94 5.09 33.87
C SER A 259 8.13 3.59 33.59
N ALA A 260 8.09 2.77 34.64
CA ALA A 260 8.16 1.31 34.49
C ALA A 260 7.08 0.75 33.55
N TYR A 261 5.87 1.33 33.58
CA TYR A 261 4.78 0.95 32.68
C TYR A 261 5.08 1.30 31.21
N GLU A 262 5.61 2.51 30.95
CA GLU A 262 5.98 2.93 29.60
C GLU A 262 7.17 2.14 29.06
N MET A 263 8.11 1.75 29.92
CA MET A 263 9.22 0.87 29.56
C MET A 263 8.74 -0.51 29.12
N GLU A 264 7.78 -1.12 29.84
CA GLU A 264 7.18 -2.39 29.42
C GLU A 264 6.39 -2.26 28.12
N LYS A 265 5.69 -1.14 27.93
CA LYS A 265 4.98 -0.82 26.69
C LYS A 265 5.94 -0.68 25.51
N LEU A 266 7.08 -0.01 25.71
CA LEU A 266 8.15 0.12 24.73
C LEU A 266 8.67 -1.25 24.29
N LYS A 267 9.05 -2.12 25.24
CA LYS A 267 9.55 -3.47 24.94
C LYS A 267 8.56 -4.26 24.10
N ARG A 268 7.27 -4.20 24.43
CA ARG A 268 6.21 -4.87 23.65
C ARG A 268 6.09 -4.33 22.24
N TYR A 269 6.08 -3.01 22.05
CA TYR A 269 6.00 -2.43 20.70
C TYR A 269 7.23 -2.71 19.86
N VAL A 270 8.43 -2.71 20.45
CA VAL A 270 9.65 -3.10 19.75
C VAL A 270 9.58 -4.56 19.32
N ALA A 271 9.18 -5.48 20.21
CA ALA A 271 9.03 -6.90 19.88
C ALA A 271 8.01 -7.13 18.76
N LEU A 272 6.84 -6.47 18.84
CA LEU A 272 5.81 -6.57 17.81
C LEU A 272 6.26 -5.99 16.47
N ALA A 273 7.04 -4.91 16.49
CA ALA A 273 7.61 -4.33 15.27
C ALA A 273 8.60 -5.29 14.61
N ASP A 274 9.51 -5.87 15.41
CA ASP A 274 10.53 -6.82 14.95
C ASP A 274 9.89 -8.07 14.35
N GLU A 275 8.94 -8.69 15.05
CA GLU A 275 8.17 -9.84 14.56
C GLU A 275 7.43 -9.54 13.25
N SER A 276 6.86 -8.34 13.14
CA SER A 276 6.16 -7.92 11.92
C SER A 276 7.13 -7.74 10.75
N PHE A 277 8.29 -7.14 10.97
CA PHE A 277 9.28 -7.01 9.90
C PHE A 277 9.90 -8.35 9.47
N GLU A 278 10.17 -9.26 10.41
CA GLU A 278 10.64 -10.61 10.10
C GLU A 278 9.61 -11.39 9.25
N ARG A 279 8.31 -11.26 9.58
CA ARG A 279 7.24 -11.82 8.73
C ARG A 279 7.24 -11.18 7.35
N ALA A 280 7.33 -9.86 7.26
CA ALA A 280 7.38 -9.18 5.97
C ALA A 280 8.57 -9.67 5.11
N LEU A 281 9.77 -9.80 5.70
CA LEU A 281 10.93 -10.34 5.00
C LEU A 281 10.71 -11.76 4.50
N SER A 282 10.14 -12.63 5.35
CA SER A 282 9.88 -14.03 4.99
C SER A 282 8.93 -14.17 3.80
N HIS A 283 8.02 -13.22 3.61
CA HIS A 283 7.08 -13.20 2.50
C HIS A 283 7.59 -12.45 1.27
N SER A 284 8.49 -11.46 1.44
CA SER A 284 9.09 -10.72 0.31
C SER A 284 10.07 -11.54 -0.52
N GLN A 285 10.51 -12.70 0.00
CA GLN A 285 11.47 -13.59 -0.67
C GLN A 285 12.73 -12.83 -1.14
N ASP A 286 13.08 -12.96 -2.42
CA ASP A 286 14.24 -12.38 -3.07
C ASP A 286 13.95 -11.02 -3.74
N ASP A 287 12.77 -10.41 -3.51
CA ASP A 287 12.46 -9.08 -4.03
C ASP A 287 13.43 -8.02 -3.47
N PRO A 288 14.29 -7.40 -4.30
CA PRO A 288 15.29 -6.46 -3.84
C PRO A 288 14.68 -5.14 -3.34
N MET A 289 13.51 -4.76 -3.86
CA MET A 289 12.81 -3.55 -3.46
C MET A 289 12.28 -3.68 -2.04
N TRP A 290 11.45 -4.69 -1.76
CA TRP A 290 10.92 -4.87 -0.40
C TRP A 290 12.01 -5.17 0.61
N ARG A 291 13.00 -5.98 0.24
CA ARG A 291 14.16 -6.27 1.08
C ARG A 291 14.88 -5.00 1.51
N GLY A 292 15.16 -4.07 0.57
CA GLY A 292 15.80 -2.79 0.86
C GLY A 292 14.97 -1.85 1.74
N TYR A 293 13.64 -1.91 1.67
CA TYR A 293 12.76 -1.13 2.54
C TYR A 293 12.65 -1.74 3.95
N ILE A 294 12.43 -3.05 4.05
CA ILE A 294 12.18 -3.72 5.33
C ILE A 294 13.45 -3.75 6.17
N LEU A 295 14.61 -4.14 5.59
CA LEU A 295 15.90 -4.15 6.30
C LEU A 295 16.27 -2.76 6.82
N PHE A 296 15.98 -1.71 6.05
CA PHE A 296 16.21 -0.33 6.47
C PHE A 296 15.37 0.02 7.70
N ASN A 297 14.09 -0.38 7.72
CA ASN A 297 13.22 -0.13 8.86
C ASN A 297 13.59 -0.96 10.09
N GLN A 298 14.03 -2.22 9.90
CA GLN A 298 14.57 -3.05 10.97
C GLN A 298 15.86 -2.46 11.54
N ALA A 299 16.78 -1.99 10.71
CA ALA A 299 18.00 -1.34 11.16
C ALA A 299 17.70 -0.14 12.06
N ARG A 300 16.73 0.70 11.68
CA ARG A 300 16.26 1.83 12.50
C ARG A 300 15.60 1.38 13.80
N LEU A 301 14.86 0.27 13.78
CA LEU A 301 14.28 -0.33 14.98
C LEU A 301 15.37 -0.85 15.92
N TYR A 302 16.35 -1.58 15.42
CA TYR A 302 17.48 -2.09 16.21
C TYR A 302 18.35 -0.97 16.75
N PHE A 303 18.49 0.12 16.01
CA PHE A 303 19.15 1.31 16.53
C PHE A 303 18.38 1.89 17.72
N ALA A 304 17.05 2.07 17.59
CA ALA A 304 16.21 2.52 18.70
C ALA A 304 16.26 1.54 19.89
N ARG A 305 16.30 0.23 19.63
CA ARG A 305 16.43 -0.83 20.64
C ARG A 305 17.76 -0.74 21.38
N ALA A 306 18.86 -0.55 20.66
CA ALA A 306 20.19 -0.35 21.24
C ALA A 306 20.23 0.90 22.13
N VAL A 307 19.68 2.02 21.65
CA VAL A 307 19.60 3.28 22.42
C VAL A 307 18.74 3.14 23.67
N ALA A 308 17.58 2.50 23.57
CA ALA A 308 16.59 2.49 24.65
C ALA A 308 16.71 1.31 25.63
N LEU A 309 17.18 0.15 25.17
CA LEU A 309 17.28 -1.06 25.98
C LEU A 309 18.73 -1.43 26.31
N GLY A 310 19.71 -0.62 25.86
CA GLY A 310 21.13 -0.85 26.13
C GLY A 310 21.72 -2.04 25.39
N GLU A 311 21.12 -2.41 24.25
CA GLU A 311 21.59 -3.50 23.41
C GLU A 311 22.76 -3.10 22.50
N LYS A 312 23.40 -4.09 21.87
CA LYS A 312 24.52 -3.86 20.95
C LYS A 312 24.05 -3.24 19.63
N TYR A 313 24.82 -2.28 19.13
CA TYR A 313 24.59 -1.64 17.83
C TYR A 313 24.94 -2.51 16.61
N ASP A 314 25.60 -3.66 16.81
CA ASP A 314 26.08 -4.53 15.72
C ASP A 314 24.96 -4.91 14.73
N PHE A 315 23.80 -5.32 15.24
CA PHE A 315 22.65 -5.69 14.40
C PHE A 315 22.09 -4.50 13.62
N ALA A 316 22.06 -3.30 14.21
CA ALA A 316 21.58 -2.11 13.53
C ALA A 316 22.48 -1.73 12.35
N LEU A 317 23.81 -1.84 12.53
CA LEU A 317 24.78 -1.55 11.49
C LEU A 317 24.78 -2.63 10.39
N ASP A 318 24.72 -3.91 10.77
CA ASP A 318 24.64 -5.03 9.82
C ASP A 318 23.40 -4.92 8.92
N TYR A 319 22.22 -4.75 9.52
CA TYR A 319 20.97 -4.63 8.76
C TYR A 319 20.95 -3.37 7.90
N MET A 320 21.54 -2.26 8.35
CA MET A 320 21.65 -1.05 7.53
C MET A 320 22.56 -1.28 6.32
N GLN A 321 23.69 -1.98 6.48
CA GLN A 321 24.57 -2.34 5.36
C GLN A 321 23.83 -3.24 4.37
N ARG A 322 23.14 -4.28 4.85
CA ARG A 322 22.32 -5.16 4.00
C ARG A 322 21.19 -4.41 3.28
N ALA A 323 20.61 -3.40 3.91
CA ALA A 323 19.62 -2.53 3.27
C ALA A 323 20.23 -1.65 2.17
N ILE A 324 21.44 -1.14 2.39
CA ILE A 324 22.20 -0.40 1.37
C ILE A 324 22.51 -1.32 0.19
N ASP A 325 23.00 -2.53 0.44
CA ASP A 325 23.33 -3.49 -0.62
C ASP A 325 22.11 -3.83 -1.47
N ALA A 326 20.96 -4.12 -0.85
CA ALA A 326 19.71 -4.36 -1.56
C ALA A 326 19.25 -3.16 -2.41
N ARG A 327 19.43 -1.93 -1.92
CA ARG A 327 19.12 -0.70 -2.68
C ARG A 327 20.07 -0.46 -3.85
N ILE A 328 21.36 -0.79 -3.70
CA ILE A 328 22.32 -0.76 -4.81
C ILE A 328 21.85 -1.72 -5.90
N THR A 329 21.57 -2.98 -5.53
CA THR A 329 21.09 -4.00 -6.48
C THR A 329 19.82 -3.54 -7.20
N LEU A 330 18.86 -2.96 -6.48
CA LEU A 330 17.66 -2.40 -7.12
C LEU A 330 18.02 -1.28 -8.10
N ASN A 331 18.87 -0.33 -7.72
CA ASN A 331 19.28 0.78 -8.59
C ASN A 331 20.06 0.31 -9.83
N GLU A 332 20.80 -0.79 -9.74
CA GLU A 332 21.44 -1.45 -10.89
C GLU A 332 20.40 -2.06 -11.82
N LEU A 333 19.44 -2.84 -11.30
CA LEU A 333 18.36 -3.42 -12.09
C LEU A 333 17.51 -2.35 -12.79
N ILE A 334 17.23 -1.23 -12.12
CA ILE A 334 16.51 -0.10 -12.71
C ILE A 334 17.31 0.49 -13.88
N ARG A 335 18.63 0.60 -13.75
CA ARG A 335 19.49 1.14 -14.81
C ARG A 335 19.56 0.21 -16.01
N ASP A 336 19.49 -1.10 -15.80
CA ASP A 336 19.54 -2.08 -16.89
C ASP A 336 18.28 -2.06 -17.76
N VAL A 337 17.14 -1.67 -17.18
CA VAL A 337 15.84 -1.60 -17.89
C VAL A 337 15.57 -0.21 -18.47
N VAL A 338 15.96 0.86 -17.78
CA VAL A 338 15.72 2.23 -18.26
C VAL A 338 16.87 2.72 -19.14
N SER A 339 16.56 3.15 -20.37
CA SER A 339 17.55 3.63 -21.35
C SER A 339 18.43 4.77 -20.81
N SER A 340 19.75 4.66 -21.02
CA SER A 340 20.78 5.54 -20.43
C SER A 340 20.79 6.99 -20.91
N ASP A 341 20.07 7.31 -21.98
CA ASP A 341 20.15 8.61 -22.68
C ASP A 341 19.05 9.60 -22.25
N ALA A 342 18.13 9.20 -21.37
CA ALA A 342 17.04 10.04 -20.88
C ALA A 342 17.38 10.76 -19.57
N GLU A 343 16.77 11.94 -19.37
CA GLU A 343 16.74 12.58 -18.05
C GLU A 343 16.13 11.63 -17.01
N LEU A 344 16.72 11.56 -15.81
CA LEU A 344 16.24 10.67 -14.75
C LEU A 344 14.78 10.98 -14.38
N SER A 345 13.93 9.95 -14.38
CA SER A 345 12.55 10.06 -13.91
C SER A 345 12.50 10.34 -12.40
N ILE A 346 11.37 10.83 -11.91
CA ILE A 346 11.16 11.07 -10.47
C ILE A 346 11.32 9.77 -9.67
N LEU A 347 10.88 8.64 -10.22
CA LEU A 347 11.05 7.34 -9.55
C LEU A 347 12.53 6.94 -9.46
N GLN A 348 13.31 7.13 -10.53
CA GLN A 348 14.75 6.88 -10.50
C GLN A 348 15.44 7.80 -9.46
N LYS A 349 15.11 9.09 -9.45
CA LYS A 349 15.62 10.05 -8.44
C LYS A 349 15.25 9.60 -7.02
N HIS A 350 14.02 9.13 -6.81
CA HIS A 350 13.53 8.65 -5.50
C HIS A 350 14.31 7.43 -4.99
N TYR A 351 14.53 6.40 -5.81
CA TYR A 351 15.26 5.20 -5.37
C TYR A 351 16.77 5.47 -5.14
N LEU A 352 17.39 6.33 -5.95
CA LEU A 352 18.74 6.82 -5.69
C LEU A 352 18.83 7.59 -4.38
N PHE A 353 17.86 8.47 -4.11
CA PHE A 353 17.77 9.19 -2.85
C PHE A 353 17.64 8.25 -1.65
N GLN A 354 16.84 7.20 -1.77
CA GLN A 354 16.71 6.21 -0.71
C GLN A 354 18.02 5.49 -0.40
N GLU A 355 18.79 5.09 -1.42
CA GLU A 355 20.12 4.54 -1.20
C GLU A 355 21.02 5.52 -0.42
N GLU A 356 21.10 6.77 -0.88
CA GLU A 356 21.94 7.79 -0.24
C GLU A 356 21.50 8.12 1.19
N TYR A 357 20.19 8.13 1.46
CA TYR A 357 19.67 8.32 2.82
C TYR A 357 20.05 7.18 3.76
N ALA A 358 20.03 5.93 3.27
CA ALA A 358 20.50 4.78 4.05
C ALA A 358 22.00 4.86 4.35
N ARG A 359 22.81 5.27 3.36
CA ARG A 359 24.26 5.50 3.56
C ARG A 359 24.53 6.62 4.57
N GLN A 360 23.77 7.70 4.51
CA GLN A 360 23.89 8.80 5.47
C GLN A 360 23.62 8.32 6.88
N LEU A 361 22.52 7.59 7.08
CA LEU A 361 22.18 7.05 8.40
C LEU A 361 23.22 6.06 8.90
N TYR A 362 23.75 5.19 8.04
CA TYR A 362 24.85 4.28 8.39
C TYR A 362 26.08 5.03 8.88
N VAL A 363 26.58 6.00 8.10
CA VAL A 363 27.73 6.83 8.48
C VAL A 363 27.46 7.53 9.80
N SER A 364 26.27 8.11 9.94
CA SER A 364 25.85 8.81 11.14
C SER A 364 25.82 7.87 12.36
N TYR A 365 25.30 6.65 12.22
CA TYR A 365 25.31 5.64 13.28
C TYR A 365 26.74 5.28 13.68
N CYS A 366 27.62 4.98 12.72
CA CYS A 366 29.03 4.67 12.98
C CYS A 366 29.73 5.79 13.75
N LEU A 367 29.60 7.05 13.29
CA LEU A 367 30.19 8.20 13.96
C LEU A 367 29.65 8.36 15.39
N ALA A 368 28.34 8.17 15.60
CA ALA A 368 27.73 8.34 16.90
C ALA A 368 28.15 7.26 17.93
N VAL A 369 28.51 6.06 17.47
CA VAL A 369 29.00 4.97 18.32
C VAL A 369 30.53 4.84 18.34
N GLY A 370 31.26 5.78 17.70
CA GLY A 370 32.72 5.79 17.66
C GLY A 370 33.35 4.68 16.81
N ARG A 371 32.66 4.20 15.78
CA ARG A 371 33.18 3.23 14.80
C ARG A 371 33.69 3.94 13.54
N ASP A 372 34.63 3.28 12.86
CA ASP A 372 35.10 3.73 11.55
C ASP A 372 33.92 3.75 10.55
N ALA A 373 33.68 4.91 9.94
CA ALA A 373 32.69 5.07 8.88
C ALA A 373 33.39 5.13 7.52
N SER A 374 32.73 4.59 6.49
CA SER A 374 33.17 4.76 5.11
C SER A 374 31.98 5.05 4.19
N TYR A 375 32.23 5.86 3.18
CA TYR A 375 31.29 6.18 2.12
C TYR A 375 31.92 5.80 0.78
N ARG A 376 31.35 4.81 0.09
CA ARG A 376 31.81 4.34 -1.22
C ARG A 376 33.33 4.08 -1.28
N GLY A 377 33.87 3.43 -0.23
CA GLY A 377 35.29 3.09 -0.12
C GLY A 377 36.18 4.21 0.45
N GLN A 378 35.65 5.41 0.67
CA GLN A 378 36.39 6.52 1.27
C GLN A 378 36.11 6.61 2.77
N LYS A 379 37.16 6.81 3.58
CA LYS A 379 37.03 6.92 5.03
C LYS A 379 36.35 8.26 5.39
N VAL A 380 35.38 8.22 6.29
CA VAL A 380 34.69 9.38 6.82
C VAL A 380 35.02 9.50 8.30
N THR A 381 35.59 10.64 8.70
CA THR A 381 35.97 10.88 10.11
C THR A 381 35.05 11.88 10.80
N LEU A 382 34.51 12.83 10.04
CA LEU A 382 33.62 13.88 10.50
C LEU A 382 32.39 13.99 9.59
N GLY A 383 31.30 14.53 10.11
CA GLY A 383 30.10 14.82 9.31
C GLY A 383 30.37 15.74 8.12
N ALA A 384 31.28 16.71 8.28
CA ALA A 384 31.70 17.61 7.20
C ALA A 384 32.40 16.87 6.05
N ASP A 385 33.14 15.79 6.33
CA ASP A 385 33.77 14.97 5.30
C ASP A 385 32.68 14.30 4.45
N TYR A 386 31.63 13.78 5.08
CA TYR A 386 30.49 13.18 4.38
C TYR A 386 29.76 14.19 3.50
N GLU A 387 29.49 15.40 4.02
CA GLU A 387 28.82 16.46 3.26
C GLU A 387 29.57 16.82 1.98
N ALA A 388 30.91 16.92 2.06
CA ALA A 388 31.75 17.20 0.90
C ALA A 388 31.69 16.07 -0.15
N LEU A 389 31.69 14.80 0.29
CA LEU A 389 31.66 13.63 -0.61
C LEU A 389 30.33 13.42 -1.33
N VAL A 390 29.25 13.96 -0.76
CA VAL A 390 27.88 13.71 -1.23
C VAL A 390 27.31 14.91 -1.99
N ALA A 391 27.96 16.07 -1.93
CA ALA A 391 27.51 17.33 -2.52
C ALA A 391 27.08 17.20 -4.00
N ASP A 392 27.93 16.59 -4.84
CA ASP A 392 27.66 16.45 -6.27
C ASP A 392 26.48 15.50 -6.55
N LYS A 393 26.32 14.45 -5.74
CA LYS A 393 25.20 13.51 -5.88
C LYS A 393 23.89 14.12 -5.42
N VAL A 394 23.90 14.85 -4.30
CA VAL A 394 22.71 15.55 -3.82
C VAL A 394 22.28 16.63 -4.80
N ALA A 395 23.21 17.33 -5.47
CA ALA A 395 22.88 18.30 -6.50
C ALA A 395 22.03 17.70 -7.64
N VAL A 396 22.27 16.45 -8.02
CA VAL A 396 21.50 15.72 -9.05
C VAL A 396 20.12 15.27 -8.53
N LEU A 397 19.97 15.08 -7.22
CA LEU A 397 18.74 14.61 -6.56
C LEU A 397 17.82 15.76 -6.10
N CYS A 398 18.29 17.01 -6.16
CA CYS A 398 17.70 18.21 -5.54
C CYS A 398 16.31 18.66 -6.06
N ASP A 399 15.75 18.02 -7.09
CA ASP A 399 14.37 18.28 -7.53
C ASP A 399 13.32 17.54 -6.68
N VAL A 400 13.73 16.48 -5.97
CA VAL A 400 12.86 15.73 -5.05
C VAL A 400 13.05 16.28 -3.64
N ASP A 401 12.07 17.06 -3.20
CA ASP A 401 11.83 17.47 -1.81
C ASP A 401 13.01 18.18 -1.08
N ARG A 402 13.25 19.44 -1.46
CA ARG A 402 14.20 20.36 -0.80
C ARG A 402 14.07 20.40 0.73
N GLU A 403 12.89 20.17 1.30
CA GLU A 403 12.65 20.21 2.74
C GLU A 403 13.09 18.93 3.47
N LYS A 404 12.95 17.75 2.84
CA LYS A 404 13.43 16.48 3.43
C LYS A 404 14.96 16.44 3.48
N LEU A 405 15.64 16.96 2.46
CA LEU A 405 17.10 17.14 2.48
C LEU A 405 17.55 18.29 3.39
N ALA A 406 16.78 19.38 3.53
CA ALA A 406 17.10 20.46 4.47
C ALA A 406 17.04 20.01 5.93
N ALA A 407 16.11 19.10 6.28
CA ALA A 407 16.09 18.44 7.59
C ALA A 407 17.30 17.50 7.82
N MET A 408 18.01 17.10 6.76
CA MET A 408 19.23 16.25 6.79
C MET A 408 20.54 17.06 6.86
N ARG A 409 20.52 18.38 6.69
CA ARG A 409 21.69 19.27 6.77
C ARG A 409 22.11 19.62 8.21
N THR A 410 21.39 19.12 9.22
CA THR A 410 21.64 19.36 10.65
C THR A 410 22.38 18.20 11.33
N VAL A 411 23.31 17.54 10.62
CA VAL A 411 24.35 16.69 11.26
C VAL A 411 25.33 17.56 12.08
N ASN A 412 25.30 18.88 11.91
CA ASN A 412 26.22 19.87 12.47
C ASN A 412 26.06 20.24 13.97
N SER A 413 25.51 19.37 14.83
CA SER A 413 25.54 19.62 16.29
C SER A 413 26.27 18.56 17.12
N LEU A 414 27.04 17.67 16.49
CA LEU A 414 27.91 16.71 17.19
C LEU A 414 29.26 17.32 17.62
N LYS A 415 29.20 18.40 18.42
CA LYS A 415 30.25 18.73 19.40
C LYS A 415 29.62 18.80 20.78
#